data_AF-A0A397JBS9-F1
#
_entry.id   AF-A0A397JBS9-F1
#
_cell.length_a   1.000
_cell.length_b   1.000
_cell.length_c   1.000
_cell.angle_alpha   90.00
_cell.angle_beta   90.00
_cell.angle_gamma   90.00
#
_symmetry.space_group_name_H-M   'P 1'
#
loop_
_entity.id
_entity.type
_entity.pdbx_description
1 polymer ?
#
loop_
_entity_poly.entity_id
_entity_poly.type
_entity_poly.pdbx_seq_one_letter_code
_entity_poly.pdbx_strand_id
1 'polypeptide(L)'
;MTTTDNITLLYKNYEDQFMETMRNNPLVIILQKQALEIERLSKQTNDMEIKFGSLKETELCTLKQRIGELEENLLRRKNENEKHKSEIKFLKQENKGLKNQITYITKDIIKLQNTAKEFNEQKKCINQMESQIQQNEEDNISLEIRVNKLERVQEIWNKAAAKYETIKMKKASTDTKRFKKICEIHEKYKISLIPELKEKILSIIDLDPSYTQKQLLPAYSFFKALKQFSDQYLQQDDLNENQSLSIYLCNPALNFWPENVPEKLFKDLFPNNLKVAHTFATYDFIIEQASRTHGFFT
;
A
#
# COMPACT_ATOMS: atom_id res chain seq x y z
N MET A 1 -83.40 -137.98 35.05
CA MET A 1 -84.35 -137.33 34.12
C MET A 1 -85.68 -137.21 34.81
N THR A 2 -86.00 -136.01 35.28
CA THR A 2 -87.40 -135.63 35.55
C THR A 2 -87.99 -135.07 34.24
N THR A 3 -89.28 -135.23 34.00
CA THR A 3 -89.96 -134.85 32.74
C THR A 3 -89.74 -133.37 32.36
N THR A 4 -89.47 -132.53 33.37
CA THR A 4 -89.10 -131.11 33.24
C THR A 4 -87.76 -130.90 32.53
N ASP A 5 -86.79 -131.81 32.68
CA ASP A 5 -85.47 -131.72 32.05
C ASP A 5 -85.55 -131.93 30.54
N ASN A 6 -86.43 -132.82 30.07
CA ASN A 6 -86.59 -133.14 28.65
C ASN A 6 -87.33 -132.03 27.88
N ILE A 7 -88.35 -131.42 28.48
CA ILE A 7 -89.06 -130.30 27.85
C ILE A 7 -88.12 -129.10 27.74
N THR A 8 -87.33 -128.82 28.77
CA THR A 8 -86.31 -127.75 28.76
C THR A 8 -85.26 -127.99 27.67
N LEU A 9 -84.81 -129.23 27.49
CA LEU A 9 -83.85 -129.59 26.43
C LEU A 9 -84.45 -129.41 25.02
N LEU A 10 -85.72 -129.77 24.84
CA LEU A 10 -86.43 -129.62 23.57
C LEU A 10 -86.63 -128.15 23.20
N TYR A 11 -87.07 -127.32 24.15
CA TYR A 11 -87.20 -125.87 23.96
C TYR A 11 -85.85 -125.23 23.61
N LYS A 12 -84.79 -125.61 24.32
CA LYS A 12 -83.44 -125.12 24.02
C LYS A 12 -82.99 -125.52 22.62
N ASN A 13 -83.27 -126.75 22.18
CA ASN A 13 -82.92 -127.20 20.83
C ASN A 13 -83.73 -126.47 19.73
N TYR A 14 -85.02 -126.22 19.96
CA TYR A 14 -85.83 -125.40 19.04
C TYR A 14 -85.36 -123.95 18.99
N GLU A 15 -85.01 -123.37 20.15
CA GLU A 15 -84.43 -122.03 20.26
C GLU A 15 -83.11 -121.97 19.50
N ASP A 16 -82.21 -122.95 19.69
CA ASP A 16 -80.93 -123.04 19.00
C ASP A 16 -81.13 -123.15 17.47
N GLN A 17 -82.03 -124.01 16.98
CA GLN A 17 -82.34 -124.15 15.55
C GLN A 17 -82.98 -122.89 14.94
N PHE A 18 -83.88 -122.25 15.68
CA PHE A 18 -84.48 -120.99 15.27
C PHE A 18 -83.43 -119.88 15.18
N MET A 19 -82.57 -119.77 16.19
CA MET A 19 -81.46 -118.81 16.22
C MET A 19 -80.45 -119.09 15.09
N GLU A 20 -80.20 -120.35 14.74
CA GLU A 20 -79.34 -120.73 13.62
C GLU A 20 -79.97 -120.36 12.26
N THR A 21 -81.28 -120.57 12.11
CA THR A 21 -82.03 -120.15 10.91
C THR A 21 -82.04 -118.63 10.76
N MET A 22 -82.23 -117.90 11.87
CA MET A 22 -82.19 -116.44 11.90
C MET A 22 -80.78 -115.90 11.61
N ARG A 23 -79.73 -116.55 12.14
CA ARG A 23 -78.32 -116.18 11.89
C ARG A 23 -77.95 -116.30 10.41
N ASN A 24 -78.51 -117.29 9.72
CA ASN A 24 -78.26 -117.54 8.29
C ASN A 24 -79.26 -116.83 7.36
N ASN A 25 -80.24 -116.10 7.89
CA ASN A 25 -81.20 -115.36 7.08
C ASN A 25 -80.52 -114.17 6.37
N PRO A 26 -80.60 -114.06 5.03
CA PRO A 26 -79.96 -112.97 4.28
C PRO A 26 -80.38 -111.56 4.72
N LEU A 27 -81.64 -111.37 5.13
CA LEU A 27 -82.13 -110.08 5.63
C LEU A 27 -81.50 -109.72 6.98
N VAL A 28 -81.36 -110.70 7.88
CA VAL A 28 -80.71 -110.52 9.18
C VAL A 28 -79.24 -110.15 9.00
N ILE A 29 -78.54 -110.79 8.06
CA ILE A 29 -77.13 -110.46 7.73
C ILE A 29 -77.00 -109.03 7.18
N ILE A 30 -77.91 -108.60 6.29
CA ILE A 30 -77.91 -107.24 5.75
C ILE A 30 -78.14 -106.22 6.86
N LEU A 31 -79.13 -106.45 7.74
CA LEU A 31 -79.43 -105.58 8.87
C LEU A 31 -78.25 -105.50 9.85
N GLN A 32 -77.57 -106.60 10.14
CA GLN A 32 -76.35 -106.61 10.96
C GLN A 32 -75.22 -105.77 10.33
N LYS A 33 -74.98 -105.91 9.01
CA LYS A 33 -74.00 -105.08 8.30
C LYS A 33 -74.37 -103.59 8.35
N GLN A 34 -75.65 -103.26 8.16
CA GLN A 34 -76.13 -101.89 8.25
C GLN A 34 -75.97 -101.32 9.67
N ALA A 35 -76.29 -102.10 10.71
CA ALA A 35 -76.10 -101.69 12.10
C ALA A 35 -74.61 -101.40 12.42
N LEU A 36 -73.70 -102.26 11.96
CA LEU A 36 -72.25 -102.04 12.11
C LEU A 36 -71.77 -100.78 11.39
N GLU A 37 -72.28 -100.51 10.18
CA GLU A 37 -71.92 -99.29 9.45
C GLU A 37 -72.49 -98.04 10.12
N ILE A 38 -73.72 -98.10 10.68
CA ILE A 38 -74.29 -97.02 11.48
C ILE A 38 -73.44 -96.74 12.72
N GLU A 39 -72.99 -97.78 13.43
CA GLU A 39 -72.11 -97.64 14.59
C GLU A 39 -70.77 -97.00 14.20
N ARG A 40 -70.19 -97.43 13.08
CA ARG A 40 -68.96 -96.86 12.52
C ARG A 40 -69.12 -95.38 12.19
N LEU A 41 -70.19 -95.01 11.50
CA LEU A 41 -70.49 -93.62 11.12
C LEU A 41 -70.80 -92.75 12.35
N SER A 42 -71.50 -93.31 13.34
CA SER A 42 -71.78 -92.62 14.61
C SER A 42 -70.48 -92.31 15.36
N LYS A 43 -69.55 -93.27 15.43
CA LYS A 43 -68.23 -93.05 16.03
C LYS A 43 -67.44 -91.97 15.29
N GLN A 44 -67.41 -92.03 13.95
CA GLN A 44 -66.74 -91.01 13.14
C GLN A 44 -67.35 -89.61 13.34
N THR A 45 -68.67 -89.51 13.46
CA THR A 45 -69.36 -88.24 13.73
C THR A 45 -68.97 -87.67 15.08
N ASN A 46 -68.96 -88.50 16.13
CA ASN A 46 -68.52 -88.08 17.46
C ASN A 46 -67.05 -87.63 17.47
N ASP A 47 -66.15 -88.35 16.79
CA ASP A 47 -64.74 -87.95 16.69
C ASP A 47 -64.58 -86.60 15.96
N MET A 48 -65.40 -86.33 14.94
CA MET A 48 -65.42 -85.04 14.24
C MET A 48 -65.96 -83.92 15.14
N GLU A 49 -67.02 -84.17 15.91
CA GLU A 49 -67.57 -83.19 16.86
C GLU A 49 -66.56 -82.81 17.93
N ILE A 50 -65.83 -83.78 18.50
CA ILE A 50 -64.78 -83.53 19.49
C ILE A 50 -63.66 -82.67 18.88
N LYS A 51 -63.20 -83.01 17.68
CA LYS A 51 -62.18 -82.21 16.97
C LYS A 51 -62.66 -80.80 16.67
N PHE A 52 -63.91 -80.65 16.24
CA PHE A 52 -64.50 -79.35 15.95
C PHE A 52 -64.64 -78.50 17.22
N GLY A 53 -65.07 -79.10 18.34
CA GLY A 53 -65.10 -78.46 19.65
C GLY A 53 -63.73 -77.96 20.07
N SER A 54 -62.72 -78.83 19.97
CA SER A 54 -61.31 -78.50 20.27
C SER A 54 -60.80 -77.33 19.43
N LEU A 55 -60.95 -77.37 18.10
CA LEU A 55 -60.51 -76.29 17.20
C LEU A 55 -61.20 -74.95 17.51
N LYS A 56 -62.49 -75.00 17.84
CA LYS A 56 -63.28 -73.81 18.18
C LYS A 56 -62.87 -73.20 19.53
N GLU A 57 -62.55 -74.03 20.51
CA GLU A 57 -62.19 -73.56 21.84
C GLU A 57 -60.75 -73.05 21.92
N THR A 58 -59.82 -73.68 21.18
CA THR A 58 -58.40 -73.31 21.25
C THR A 58 -58.03 -72.31 20.15
N GLU A 59 -57.96 -72.76 18.90
CA GLU A 59 -57.39 -71.99 17.79
C GLU A 59 -58.21 -70.73 17.50
N LEU A 60 -59.53 -70.85 17.42
CA LEU A 60 -60.40 -69.69 17.17
C LEU A 60 -60.32 -68.67 18.31
N CYS A 61 -60.25 -69.14 19.57
CA CYS A 61 -60.15 -68.26 20.73
C CYS A 61 -58.81 -67.52 20.76
N THR A 62 -57.70 -68.24 20.52
CA THR A 62 -56.35 -67.65 20.41
C THR A 62 -56.26 -66.64 19.28
N LEU A 63 -56.84 -66.93 18.11
CA LEU A 63 -56.86 -66.00 16.98
C LEU A 63 -57.66 -64.74 17.30
N LYS A 64 -58.83 -64.87 17.94
CA LYS A 64 -59.64 -63.71 18.37
C LYS A 64 -58.89 -62.82 19.35
N GLN A 65 -58.23 -63.42 20.34
CA GLN A 65 -57.39 -62.67 21.29
C GLN A 65 -56.27 -61.93 20.55
N ARG A 66 -55.58 -62.61 19.62
CA ARG A 66 -54.50 -61.99 18.86
C ARG A 66 -54.96 -60.84 17.99
N ILE A 67 -56.15 -60.95 17.38
CA ILE A 67 -56.76 -59.86 16.61
C ILE A 67 -57.00 -58.66 17.52
N GLY A 68 -57.60 -58.86 18.70
CA GLY A 68 -57.82 -57.78 19.66
C GLY A 68 -56.52 -57.07 20.08
N GLU A 69 -55.47 -57.82 20.39
CA GLU A 69 -54.14 -57.25 20.71
C GLU A 69 -53.57 -56.43 19.55
N LEU A 70 -53.74 -56.90 18.31
CA LEU A 70 -53.27 -56.18 17.12
C LEU A 70 -54.07 -54.89 16.88
N GLU A 71 -55.38 -54.92 17.09
CA GLU A 71 -56.25 -53.74 16.99
C GLU A 71 -55.88 -52.66 18.03
N GLU A 72 -55.65 -53.05 19.29
CA GLU A 72 -55.19 -52.14 20.33
C GLU A 72 -53.82 -51.51 20.01
N ASN A 73 -52.88 -52.33 19.52
CA ASN A 73 -51.56 -51.86 19.12
C ASN A 73 -51.62 -50.90 17.93
N LEU A 74 -52.48 -51.17 16.94
CA LEU A 74 -52.72 -50.27 15.81
C LEU A 74 -53.28 -48.93 16.28
N LEU A 75 -54.24 -48.95 17.20
CA LEU A 75 -54.81 -47.72 17.77
C LEU A 75 -53.76 -46.91 18.52
N ARG A 76 -52.92 -47.57 19.33
CA ARG A 76 -51.83 -46.92 20.07
C ARG A 76 -50.84 -46.24 19.11
N ARG A 77 -50.36 -46.96 18.09
CA ARG A 77 -49.43 -46.42 17.09
C ARG A 77 -50.05 -45.26 16.30
N LYS A 78 -51.35 -45.31 16.02
CA LYS A 78 -52.06 -44.21 15.34
C LYS A 78 -52.02 -42.93 16.18
N ASN A 79 -52.25 -43.04 17.49
CA ASN A 79 -52.20 -41.90 18.41
C ASN A 79 -50.78 -41.33 18.54
N GLU A 80 -49.77 -42.19 18.64
CA GLU A 80 -48.35 -41.80 18.66
C GLU A 80 -47.96 -41.06 17.38
N ASN A 81 -48.40 -41.54 16.21
CA ASN A 81 -48.14 -40.88 14.94
C ASN A 81 -48.75 -39.47 14.86
N GLU A 82 -49.97 -39.27 15.35
CA GLU A 82 -50.57 -37.92 15.37
C GLU A 82 -49.85 -36.98 16.37
N LYS A 83 -49.34 -37.51 17.48
CA LYS A 83 -48.47 -36.75 18.40
C LYS A 83 -47.18 -36.32 17.70
N HIS A 84 -46.46 -37.26 17.08
CA HIS A 84 -45.22 -36.96 16.35
C HIS A 84 -45.47 -35.96 15.19
N LYS A 85 -46.59 -36.08 14.48
CA LYS A 85 -46.97 -35.15 13.41
C LYS A 85 -47.19 -33.73 13.93
N SER A 86 -47.80 -33.59 15.11
CA SER A 86 -47.99 -32.30 15.77
C SER A 86 -46.66 -31.68 16.21
N GLU A 87 -45.76 -32.50 16.78
CA GLU A 87 -44.41 -32.08 17.17
C GLU A 87 -43.57 -31.63 15.97
N ILE A 88 -43.59 -32.39 14.86
CA ILE A 88 -42.94 -32.02 13.61
C ILE A 88 -43.45 -30.67 13.09
N LYS A 89 -44.76 -30.41 13.21
CA LYS A 89 -45.35 -29.13 12.78
C LYS A 89 -44.83 -27.96 13.62
N PHE A 90 -44.75 -28.14 14.94
CA PHE A 90 -44.20 -27.14 15.85
C PHE A 90 -42.72 -26.85 15.54
N LEU A 91 -41.89 -27.89 15.46
CA LEU A 91 -40.45 -27.75 15.15
C LEU A 91 -40.21 -27.10 13.79
N LYS A 92 -41.07 -27.34 12.79
CA LYS A 92 -40.99 -26.65 11.49
C LYS A 92 -41.26 -25.15 11.62
N GLN A 93 -42.22 -24.75 12.46
CA GLN A 93 -42.54 -23.35 12.70
C GLN A 93 -41.41 -22.64 13.47
N GLU A 94 -40.86 -23.28 14.50
CA GLU A 94 -39.72 -22.77 15.25
C GLU A 94 -38.49 -22.58 14.36
N ASN A 95 -38.15 -23.57 13.54
CA ASN A 95 -37.05 -23.47 12.57
C ASN A 95 -37.25 -22.32 11.57
N LYS A 96 -38.48 -22.05 11.13
CA LYS A 96 -38.79 -20.89 10.29
C LYS A 96 -38.51 -19.58 11.03
N GLY A 97 -38.85 -19.49 12.31
CA GLY A 97 -38.54 -18.35 13.18
C GLY A 97 -37.04 -18.12 13.30
N LEU A 98 -36.29 -19.18 13.63
CA LEU A 98 -34.83 -19.13 13.74
C LEU A 98 -34.16 -18.71 12.43
N LYS A 99 -34.64 -19.23 11.28
CA LYS A 99 -34.12 -18.84 9.95
C LYS A 99 -34.30 -17.34 9.67
N ASN A 100 -35.43 -16.76 10.08
CA ASN A 100 -35.66 -15.33 9.94
C ASN A 100 -34.72 -14.51 10.84
N GLN A 101 -34.49 -14.94 12.08
CA GLN A 101 -33.55 -14.30 13.00
C GLN A 101 -32.12 -14.35 12.46
N ILE A 102 -31.66 -15.50 11.97
CA ILE A 102 -30.35 -15.66 11.32
C ILE A 102 -30.22 -14.69 10.14
N THR A 103 -31.28 -14.52 9.34
CA THR A 103 -31.27 -13.59 8.21
C THR A 103 -31.08 -12.14 8.67
N TYR A 104 -31.73 -11.73 9.76
CA TYR A 104 -31.56 -10.40 10.33
C TYR A 104 -30.13 -10.18 10.86
N ILE A 105 -29.64 -11.11 11.67
CA ILE A 105 -28.28 -11.05 12.23
C ILE A 105 -27.23 -11.00 11.11
N THR A 106 -27.41 -11.79 10.05
CA THR A 106 -26.50 -11.78 8.89
C THR A 106 -26.42 -10.40 8.24
N LYS A 107 -27.54 -9.68 8.10
CA LYS A 107 -27.54 -8.32 7.56
C LYS A 107 -26.77 -7.35 8.45
N ASP A 108 -26.93 -7.46 9.76
CA ASP A 108 -26.21 -6.58 10.70
C ASP A 108 -24.71 -6.88 10.75
N ILE A 109 -24.32 -8.16 10.66
CA ILE A 109 -22.91 -8.55 10.51
C ILE A 109 -22.31 -7.91 9.25
N ILE A 110 -23.01 -7.94 8.11
CA ILE A 110 -22.52 -7.32 6.87
C ILE A 110 -22.33 -5.80 7.03
N LYS A 111 -23.28 -5.10 7.68
CA LYS A 111 -23.13 -3.67 7.97
C LYS A 111 -21.89 -3.39 8.82
N LEU A 112 -21.72 -4.15 9.92
CA LEU A 112 -20.57 -4.00 10.81
C LEU A 112 -19.24 -4.28 10.09
N GLN A 113 -19.20 -5.28 9.20
CA GLN A 113 -18.03 -5.56 8.37
C GLN A 113 -17.69 -4.40 7.43
N ASN A 114 -18.69 -3.75 6.83
CA ASN A 114 -18.46 -2.58 5.98
C ASN A 114 -17.94 -1.40 6.79
N THR A 115 -18.54 -1.11 7.94
CA THR A 115 -18.06 -0.06 8.86
C THR A 115 -16.63 -0.33 9.34
N ALA A 116 -16.28 -1.59 9.65
CA ALA A 116 -14.91 -1.96 10.02
C ALA A 116 -13.90 -1.72 8.88
N LYS A 117 -14.30 -1.96 7.63
CA LYS A 117 -13.46 -1.63 6.46
C LYS A 117 -13.24 -0.13 6.32
N GLU A 118 -14.29 0.67 6.48
CA GLU A 118 -14.19 2.15 6.45
C GLU A 118 -13.23 2.66 7.54
N PHE A 119 -13.32 2.13 8.76
CA PHE A 119 -12.39 2.47 9.83
C PHE A 119 -10.93 2.11 9.51
N ASN A 120 -10.68 0.98 8.85
CA ASN A 120 -9.33 0.60 8.44
C ASN A 120 -8.75 1.54 7.39
N GLU A 121 -9.55 2.00 6.42
CA GLU A 121 -9.11 2.99 5.44
C GLU A 121 -8.83 4.35 6.10
N GLN A 122 -9.68 4.78 7.05
CA GLN A 122 -9.43 5.98 7.84
C GLN A 122 -8.12 5.87 8.63
N LYS A 123 -7.87 4.72 9.27
CA LYS A 123 -6.62 4.47 10.00
C LYS A 123 -5.38 4.60 9.09
N LYS A 124 -5.46 4.08 7.86
CA LYS A 124 -4.37 4.21 6.87
C LYS A 124 -4.09 5.68 6.53
N CYS A 125 -5.15 6.48 6.35
CA CYS A 125 -5.03 7.93 6.11
C CYS A 125 -4.37 8.65 7.30
N ILE A 126 -4.77 8.31 8.53
CA ILE A 126 -4.17 8.87 9.75
C ILE A 126 -2.67 8.56 9.81
N ASN A 127 -2.26 7.32 9.59
CA ASN A 127 -0.84 6.95 9.60
C ASN A 127 -0.01 7.72 8.54
N GLN A 128 -0.60 8.01 7.38
CA GLN A 128 0.03 8.85 6.35
C GLN A 128 0.17 10.30 6.81
N MET A 129 -0.87 10.86 7.44
CA MET A 129 -0.81 12.20 8.03
C MET A 129 0.24 12.29 9.14
N GLU A 130 0.33 11.30 10.02
CA GLU A 130 1.35 11.22 11.07
C GLU A 130 2.76 11.22 10.49
N SER A 131 2.99 10.42 9.44
CA SER A 131 4.29 10.39 8.74
C SER A 131 4.64 11.75 8.11
N GLN A 132 3.65 12.44 7.53
CA GLN A 132 3.84 13.77 6.95
C GLN A 132 4.13 14.83 8.02
N ILE A 133 3.45 14.76 9.17
CA ILE A 133 3.69 15.67 10.29
C ILE A 133 5.12 15.49 10.80
N GLN A 134 5.57 14.24 10.99
CA GLN A 134 6.93 13.94 11.42
C GLN A 134 7.98 14.53 10.46
N GLN A 135 7.79 14.37 9.15
CA GLN A 135 8.69 14.96 8.14
C GLN A 135 8.72 16.49 8.23
N ASN A 136 7.56 17.12 8.39
CA ASN A 136 7.46 18.57 8.51
C ASN A 136 8.15 19.09 9.78
N GLU A 137 8.09 18.35 10.89
CA GLU A 137 8.79 18.69 12.13
C GLU A 137 10.32 18.66 11.93
N GLU A 138 10.84 17.63 11.26
CA GLU A 138 12.27 17.51 10.92
C GLU A 138 12.74 18.66 10.01
N ASP A 139 11.95 18.98 8.98
CA ASP A 139 12.22 20.09 8.08
C ASP A 139 12.24 21.43 8.82
N ASN A 140 11.32 21.63 9.76
CA ASN A 140 11.24 22.85 10.57
C ASN A 140 12.45 23.00 11.50
N ILE A 141 12.90 21.92 12.15
CA ILE A 141 14.14 21.90 12.94
C ILE A 141 15.35 22.29 12.07
N SER A 142 15.43 21.75 10.85
CA SER A 142 16.50 22.08 9.90
C SER A 142 16.49 23.56 9.49
N LEU A 143 15.30 24.13 9.25
CA LEU A 143 15.12 25.55 8.97
C LEU A 143 15.55 26.43 10.15
N GLU A 144 15.17 26.07 11.37
CA GLU A 144 15.55 26.81 12.59
C GLU A 144 17.07 26.84 12.78
N ILE A 145 17.76 25.72 12.54
CA ILE A 145 19.24 25.68 12.53
C ILE A 145 19.81 26.64 11.47
N ARG A 146 19.22 26.69 10.28
CA ARG A 146 19.67 27.57 9.19
C ARG A 146 19.45 29.04 9.51
N VAL A 147 18.30 29.40 10.10
CA VAL A 147 18.00 30.77 10.56
C VAL A 147 19.03 31.21 11.62
N ASN A 148 19.27 30.39 12.63
CA ASN A 148 20.28 30.67 13.67
C ASN A 148 21.69 30.90 13.08
N LYS A 149 22.07 30.17 12.02
CA LYS A 149 23.35 30.41 11.33
C LYS A 149 23.37 31.75 10.60
N LEU A 150 22.28 32.11 9.92
CA LEU A 150 22.16 33.38 9.19
C LEU A 150 22.19 34.58 10.14
N GLU A 151 21.52 34.49 11.30
CA GLU A 151 21.55 35.54 12.32
C GLU A 151 22.98 35.82 12.81
N ARG A 152 23.78 34.78 13.06
CA ARG A 152 25.21 34.94 13.41
C ARG A 152 26.01 35.62 12.30
N VAL A 153 25.77 35.26 11.04
CA VAL A 153 26.42 35.90 9.89
C VAL A 153 26.02 37.37 9.79
N GLN A 154 24.74 37.68 10.01
CA GLN A 154 24.22 39.04 10.00
C GLN A 154 24.85 39.89 11.12
N GLU A 155 25.02 39.36 12.32
CA GLU A 155 25.72 40.05 13.40
C GLU A 155 27.17 40.38 13.04
N ILE A 156 27.89 39.44 12.40
CA ILE A 156 29.27 39.67 11.94
C ILE A 156 29.29 40.78 10.89
N TRP A 157 28.37 40.76 9.92
CA TRP A 157 28.24 41.82 8.91
C TRP A 157 27.93 43.18 9.52
N ASN A 158 27.00 43.26 10.47
CA ASN A 158 26.67 44.49 11.17
C ASN A 158 27.88 45.05 11.93
N LYS A 159 28.64 44.18 12.63
CA LYS A 159 29.90 44.56 13.31
C LYS A 159 30.95 45.05 12.31
N ALA A 160 31.10 44.37 11.17
CA ALA A 160 32.04 44.76 10.12
C ALA A 160 31.66 46.10 9.47
N ALA A 161 30.37 46.33 9.19
CA ALA A 161 29.85 47.58 8.65
C ALA A 161 30.08 48.75 9.63
N ALA A 162 29.79 48.56 10.92
CA ALA A 162 30.10 49.56 11.95
C ALA A 162 31.61 49.86 12.06
N LYS A 163 32.45 48.83 11.94
CA LYS A 163 33.91 48.98 11.90
C LYS A 163 34.37 49.73 10.64
N TYR A 164 33.77 49.47 9.49
CA TYR A 164 34.05 50.19 8.25
C TYR A 164 33.69 51.67 8.37
N GLU A 165 32.49 52.01 8.87
CA GLU A 165 32.09 53.41 9.06
C GLU A 165 32.97 54.14 10.07
N THR A 166 33.39 53.48 11.16
CA THR A 166 34.38 54.07 12.09
C THR A 166 35.77 54.25 11.46
N ILE A 167 36.23 53.32 10.61
CA ILE A 167 37.47 53.48 9.85
C ILE A 167 37.35 54.60 8.81
N LYS A 168 36.21 54.72 8.12
CA LYS A 168 35.92 55.77 7.14
C LYS A 168 35.87 57.15 7.80
N MET A 169 35.24 57.28 8.96
CA MET A 169 35.26 58.50 9.79
C MET A 169 36.68 58.85 10.25
N LYS A 170 37.46 57.85 10.69
CA LYS A 170 38.88 58.04 11.07
C LYS A 170 39.74 58.43 9.87
N LYS A 171 39.53 57.83 8.69
CA LYS A 171 40.15 58.22 7.44
C LYS A 171 39.72 59.61 7.00
N ALA A 172 38.46 60.01 7.11
CA ALA A 172 38.03 61.39 6.85
C ALA A 172 38.71 62.42 7.78
N SER A 173 39.16 61.99 8.97
CA SER A 173 39.93 62.82 9.90
C SER A 173 41.45 62.80 9.65
N THR A 174 41.99 61.78 8.99
CA THR A 174 43.43 61.66 8.66
C THR A 174 43.76 61.77 7.15
N ASP A 175 42.76 61.87 6.27
CA ASP A 175 42.87 62.06 4.81
C ASP A 175 43.03 63.55 4.44
N THR A 176 43.87 64.27 5.16
CA THR A 176 44.50 65.48 4.59
C THR A 176 45.82 65.15 3.90
N LYS A 177 46.34 63.91 3.99
CA LYS A 177 47.62 63.55 3.34
C LYS A 177 47.60 62.11 2.83
N ARG A 178 47.63 61.98 1.50
CA ARG A 178 47.73 60.76 0.66
C ARG A 178 46.43 59.95 0.53
N PHE A 179 45.59 60.36 -0.41
CA PHE A 179 45.26 59.63 -1.65
C PHE A 179 44.31 60.53 -2.45
N LYS A 180 44.87 61.47 -3.22
CA LYS A 180 44.11 62.29 -4.17
C LYS A 180 43.68 61.38 -5.33
N LYS A 181 42.38 61.36 -5.58
CA LYS A 181 41.72 60.55 -6.62
C LYS A 181 42.14 61.06 -8.00
N ILE A 182 42.25 60.16 -8.97
CA ILE A 182 42.59 60.35 -10.40
C ILE A 182 41.79 61.48 -11.12
N CYS A 183 40.76 62.05 -10.49
CA CYS A 183 40.00 63.19 -10.99
C CYS A 183 40.79 64.52 -11.05
N GLU A 184 41.97 64.61 -10.43
CA GLU A 184 42.78 65.84 -10.37
C GLU A 184 44.00 65.85 -11.30
N ILE A 185 44.00 65.00 -12.34
CA ILE A 185 45.05 64.99 -13.36
C ILE A 185 44.85 66.20 -14.30
N HIS A 186 45.95 66.92 -14.58
CA HIS A 186 45.95 68.08 -15.47
C HIS A 186 45.41 67.73 -16.86
N GLU A 187 44.67 68.65 -17.48
CA GLU A 187 43.95 68.44 -18.75
C GLU A 187 44.88 68.01 -19.91
N LYS A 188 46.16 68.41 -19.84
CA LYS A 188 47.21 68.01 -20.80
C LYS A 188 47.44 66.50 -20.92
N TYR A 189 46.98 65.70 -19.94
CA TYR A 189 47.08 64.23 -19.94
C TYR A 189 45.76 63.51 -20.27
N LYS A 190 44.75 64.25 -20.73
CA LYS A 190 43.43 63.73 -21.12
C LYS A 190 43.17 63.84 -22.63
N ILE A 191 44.23 63.90 -23.44
CA ILE A 191 44.07 63.97 -24.90
C ILE A 191 43.42 62.66 -25.36
N SER A 192 42.34 62.80 -26.13
CA SER A 192 41.55 61.67 -26.64
C SER A 192 42.34 60.79 -27.59
N LEU A 193 42.07 59.48 -27.55
CA LEU A 193 42.65 58.52 -28.49
C LEU A 193 42.03 58.66 -29.88
N ILE A 194 42.87 58.80 -30.91
CA ILE A 194 42.44 58.67 -32.30
C ILE A 194 42.01 57.22 -32.61
N PRO A 195 41.08 57.01 -33.56
CA PRO A 195 40.55 55.67 -33.87
C PRO A 195 41.62 54.61 -34.16
N GLU A 196 42.66 54.97 -34.91
CA GLU A 196 43.78 54.08 -35.25
C GLU A 196 44.55 53.59 -34.00
N LEU A 197 44.69 54.45 -32.98
CA LEU A 197 45.33 54.08 -31.71
C LEU A 197 44.45 53.12 -30.91
N LYS A 198 43.12 53.32 -30.94
CA LYS A 198 42.16 52.44 -30.24
C LYS A 198 42.21 51.02 -30.80
N GLU A 199 42.22 50.89 -32.13
CA GLU A 199 42.35 49.59 -32.79
C GLU A 199 43.67 48.92 -32.47
N LYS A 200 44.77 49.69 -32.46
CA LYS A 200 46.09 49.18 -32.08
C LYS A 200 46.12 48.69 -30.64
N ILE A 201 45.53 49.42 -29.71
CA ILE A 201 45.40 49.01 -28.30
C ILE A 201 44.56 47.73 -28.19
N LEU A 202 43.43 47.63 -28.90
CA LEU A 202 42.61 46.41 -28.90
C LEU A 202 43.37 45.20 -29.45
N SER A 203 44.19 45.39 -30.49
CA SER A 203 44.93 44.29 -31.12
C SER A 203 46.01 43.67 -30.25
N ILE A 204 46.45 44.36 -29.18
CA ILE A 204 47.53 43.92 -28.31
C ILE A 204 47.06 43.49 -26.91
N ILE A 205 45.79 43.67 -26.56
CA ILE A 205 45.27 43.35 -25.23
C ILE A 205 44.45 42.06 -25.21
N ASP A 206 44.64 41.27 -24.16
CA ASP A 206 43.77 40.17 -23.79
C ASP A 206 42.69 40.68 -22.82
N LEU A 207 41.44 40.69 -23.28
CA LEU A 207 40.28 41.12 -22.50
C LEU A 207 39.72 39.99 -21.59
N ASP A 208 40.24 38.77 -21.70
CA ASP A 208 39.82 37.63 -20.88
C ASP A 208 40.34 37.78 -19.43
N PRO A 209 39.46 37.73 -18.40
CA PRO A 209 39.85 37.80 -16.99
C PRO A 209 40.81 36.69 -16.55
N SER A 210 40.78 35.55 -17.25
CA SER A 210 41.61 34.38 -16.95
C SER A 210 42.96 34.38 -17.68
N TYR A 211 43.27 35.44 -18.44
CA TYR A 211 44.52 35.61 -19.19
C TYR A 211 44.89 34.37 -19.99
N THR A 212 44.03 34.05 -20.96
CA THR A 212 44.10 32.81 -21.75
C THR A 212 45.07 32.94 -22.92
N GLN A 213 45.30 34.16 -23.42
CA GLN A 213 46.17 34.43 -24.56
C GLN A 213 47.54 34.90 -24.09
N LYS A 214 48.43 33.94 -23.79
CA LYS A 214 49.82 34.17 -23.34
C LYS A 214 50.73 34.97 -24.31
N GLN A 215 50.18 35.44 -25.44
CA GLN A 215 50.86 36.25 -26.46
C GLN A 215 50.31 37.68 -26.58
N LEU A 216 49.28 38.07 -25.81
CA LEU A 216 48.74 39.43 -25.74
C LEU A 216 48.89 39.99 -24.31
N LEU A 217 48.74 41.30 -24.12
CA LEU A 217 48.86 41.94 -22.81
C LEU A 217 47.58 41.80 -22.00
N PRO A 218 47.61 41.26 -20.77
CA PRO A 218 46.39 41.17 -19.96
C PRO A 218 45.85 42.58 -19.68
N ALA A 219 44.59 42.84 -20.07
CA ALA A 219 43.94 44.14 -19.92
C ALA A 219 43.96 44.61 -18.47
N TYR A 220 43.78 43.68 -17.51
CA TYR A 220 43.82 43.98 -16.09
C TYR A 220 45.18 44.50 -15.62
N SER A 221 46.26 43.85 -16.07
CA SER A 221 47.62 44.27 -15.76
C SER A 221 47.96 45.62 -16.43
N PHE A 222 47.47 45.83 -17.65
CA PHE A 222 47.74 47.06 -18.40
C PHE A 222 47.07 48.28 -17.76
N PHE A 223 45.77 48.23 -17.43
CA PHE A 223 45.16 49.37 -16.76
C PHE A 223 45.76 49.61 -15.36
N LYS A 224 46.17 48.54 -14.65
CA LYS A 224 46.80 48.67 -13.34
C LYS A 224 48.15 49.37 -13.44
N ALA A 225 48.95 49.05 -14.46
CA ALA A 225 50.20 49.73 -14.75
C ALA A 225 49.97 51.22 -15.10
N LEU A 226 48.95 51.52 -15.92
CA LEU A 226 48.55 52.91 -16.23
C LEU A 226 48.14 53.68 -14.98
N LYS A 227 47.36 53.04 -14.09
CA LYS A 227 46.93 53.63 -12.83
C LYS A 227 48.12 53.98 -11.94
N GLN A 228 49.04 53.04 -11.76
CA GLN A 228 50.24 53.25 -10.96
C GLN A 228 51.14 54.35 -11.53
N PHE A 229 51.33 54.36 -12.85
CA PHE A 229 52.03 55.45 -13.52
C PHE A 229 51.33 56.80 -13.31
N SER A 230 50.01 56.85 -13.41
CA SER A 230 49.23 58.07 -13.18
C SER A 230 49.39 58.61 -11.76
N ASP A 231 49.38 57.71 -10.77
CA ASP A 231 49.49 58.07 -9.35
C ASP A 231 50.91 58.58 -9.00
N GLN A 232 51.93 58.07 -9.69
CA GLN A 232 53.34 58.38 -9.38
C GLN A 232 53.91 59.56 -10.18
N TYR A 233 53.56 59.68 -11.47
CA TYR A 233 54.26 60.57 -12.41
C TYR A 233 53.40 61.73 -12.92
N LEU A 234 52.09 61.54 -13.10
CA LEU A 234 51.22 62.61 -13.63
C LEU A 234 50.94 63.74 -12.63
N GLN A 235 51.43 63.61 -11.40
CA GLN A 235 51.37 64.63 -10.35
C GLN A 235 52.59 65.57 -10.35
N GLN A 236 53.58 65.33 -11.23
CA GLN A 236 54.78 66.15 -11.36
C GLN A 236 54.62 67.15 -12.53
N ASP A 237 54.96 68.43 -12.31
CA ASP A 237 54.76 69.48 -13.31
C ASP A 237 55.71 69.37 -14.53
N ASP A 238 56.87 68.74 -14.35
CA ASP A 238 57.95 68.66 -15.35
C ASP A 238 57.82 67.48 -16.34
N LEU A 239 56.75 66.70 -16.24
CA LEU A 239 56.57 65.55 -17.12
C LEU A 239 56.13 65.99 -18.53
N ASN A 240 56.91 65.59 -19.54
CA ASN A 240 56.66 65.93 -20.94
C ASN A 240 55.49 65.10 -21.50
N GLU A 241 54.36 65.74 -21.77
CA GLU A 241 53.15 65.09 -22.30
C GLU A 241 53.34 64.47 -23.69
N ASN A 242 54.32 64.93 -24.47
CA ASN A 242 54.59 64.42 -25.82
C ASN A 242 55.51 63.20 -25.83
N GLN A 243 56.06 62.82 -24.69
CA GLN A 243 56.95 61.67 -24.56
C GLN A 243 56.18 60.34 -24.72
N SER A 244 56.84 59.32 -25.28
CA SER A 244 56.25 57.99 -25.39
C SER A 244 56.04 57.38 -24.00
N LEU A 245 54.84 56.86 -23.77
CA LEU A 245 54.47 56.17 -22.54
C LEU A 245 55.27 54.87 -22.36
N SER A 246 55.76 54.28 -23.46
CA SER A 246 56.63 53.10 -23.42
C SER A 246 57.92 53.32 -22.64
N ILE A 247 58.44 54.55 -22.58
CA ILE A 247 59.65 54.88 -21.81
C ILE A 247 59.45 54.64 -20.31
N TYR A 248 58.21 54.75 -19.83
CA TYR A 248 57.87 54.55 -18.43
C TYR A 248 57.33 53.14 -18.20
N LEU A 249 56.29 52.74 -18.94
CA LEU A 249 55.63 51.47 -18.70
C LEU A 249 56.48 50.26 -19.11
N CYS A 250 57.38 50.39 -20.07
CA CYS A 250 58.25 49.28 -20.48
C CYS A 250 59.62 49.29 -19.78
N ASN A 251 59.83 50.21 -18.82
CA ASN A 251 61.07 50.27 -18.05
C ASN A 251 61.02 49.28 -16.87
N PRO A 252 61.85 48.21 -16.87
CA PRO A 252 61.84 47.20 -15.81
C PRO A 252 62.21 47.77 -14.43
N ALA A 253 62.96 48.89 -14.37
CA ALA A 253 63.32 49.52 -13.11
C ALA A 253 62.13 50.15 -12.37
N LEU A 254 61.02 50.44 -13.07
CA LEU A 254 59.82 51.04 -12.48
C LEU A 254 58.78 50.02 -12.01
N ASN A 255 58.93 48.75 -12.39
CA ASN A 255 58.16 47.60 -11.92
C ASN A 255 56.63 47.81 -11.87
N PHE A 256 56.06 48.39 -12.92
CA PHE A 256 54.60 48.60 -13.01
C PHE A 256 53.80 47.35 -13.38
N TRP A 257 54.45 46.40 -14.07
CA TRP A 257 53.82 45.17 -14.49
C TRP A 257 54.01 44.07 -13.44
N PRO A 258 52.99 43.23 -13.19
CA PRO A 258 53.12 42.11 -12.28
C PRO A 258 54.06 41.03 -12.84
N GLU A 259 54.72 40.27 -11.95
CA GLU A 259 55.74 39.26 -12.30
C GLU A 259 55.26 38.17 -13.27
N ASN A 260 53.94 37.97 -13.36
CA ASN A 260 53.33 37.01 -14.28
C ASN A 260 53.24 37.52 -15.74
N VAL A 261 53.60 38.78 -16.02
CA VAL A 261 53.67 39.34 -17.37
C VAL A 261 55.14 39.39 -17.82
N PRO A 262 55.56 38.59 -18.81
CA PRO A 262 56.95 38.56 -19.25
C PRO A 262 57.40 39.92 -19.80
N GLU A 263 58.61 40.36 -19.43
CA GLU A 263 59.15 41.66 -19.85
C GLU A 263 59.21 41.84 -21.37
N LYS A 264 59.55 40.76 -22.07
CA LYS A 264 59.60 40.72 -23.52
C LYS A 264 58.23 41.04 -24.15
N LEU A 265 57.14 40.67 -23.49
CA LEU A 265 55.78 40.84 -24.01
C LEU A 265 55.37 42.30 -24.10
N PHE A 266 55.55 43.07 -23.02
CA PHE A 266 55.22 44.50 -23.04
C PHE A 266 56.29 45.37 -23.68
N LYS A 267 57.51 44.88 -23.91
CA LYS A 267 58.48 45.61 -24.74
C LYS A 267 58.17 45.51 -26.23
N ASP A 268 57.72 44.34 -26.69
CA ASP A 268 57.52 44.08 -28.12
C ASP A 268 56.13 44.54 -28.61
N LEU A 269 55.09 44.46 -27.76
CA LEU A 269 53.71 44.76 -28.16
C LEU A 269 53.29 46.21 -27.91
N PHE A 270 53.98 46.95 -27.04
CA PHE A 270 53.48 48.25 -26.59
C PHE A 270 53.54 49.30 -27.71
N PRO A 271 52.46 50.10 -27.88
CA PRO A 271 52.38 51.05 -28.97
C PRO A 271 53.33 52.23 -28.75
N ASN A 272 54.41 52.30 -29.53
CA ASN A 272 55.38 53.39 -29.50
C ASN A 272 54.81 54.79 -29.80
N ASN A 273 53.61 54.84 -30.40
CA ASN A 273 52.88 56.08 -30.70
C ASN A 273 51.95 56.53 -29.56
N LEU A 274 51.88 55.77 -28.46
CA LEU A 274 51.10 56.14 -27.30
C LEU A 274 51.90 57.07 -26.39
N LYS A 275 51.46 58.33 -26.29
CA LYS A 275 52.11 59.38 -25.51
C LYS A 275 51.59 59.44 -24.08
N VAL A 276 52.35 60.07 -23.20
CA VAL A 276 51.93 60.41 -21.83
C VAL A 276 50.62 61.21 -21.83
N ALA A 277 50.40 62.06 -22.83
CA ALA A 277 49.16 62.81 -23.00
C ALA A 277 47.89 61.96 -23.14
N HIS A 278 48.02 60.70 -23.58
CA HIS A 278 46.91 59.78 -23.81
C HIS A 278 46.64 58.84 -22.62
N THR A 279 47.38 58.99 -21.51
CA THR A 279 47.35 58.04 -20.38
C THR A 279 45.93 57.85 -19.84
N PHE A 280 45.21 58.94 -19.58
CA PHE A 280 43.86 58.88 -19.03
C PHE A 280 42.86 58.31 -20.04
N ALA A 281 42.90 58.78 -21.29
CA ALA A 281 42.03 58.27 -22.35
C ALA A 281 42.25 56.77 -22.63
N THR A 282 43.48 56.27 -22.45
CA THR A 282 43.80 54.85 -22.59
C THR A 282 43.30 54.03 -21.42
N TYR A 283 43.45 54.55 -20.21
CA TYR A 283 42.92 53.95 -19.00
C TYR A 283 41.39 53.76 -19.10
N ASP A 284 40.66 54.83 -19.44
CA ASP A 284 39.21 54.78 -19.60
C ASP A 284 38.79 53.81 -20.72
N PHE A 285 39.49 53.86 -21.85
CA PHE A 285 39.19 52.99 -22.99
C PHE A 285 39.35 51.51 -22.64
N ILE A 286 40.43 51.09 -21.97
CA ILE A 286 40.64 49.69 -21.60
C ILE A 286 39.55 49.22 -20.62
N ILE A 287 39.18 50.06 -19.65
CA ILE A 287 38.11 49.75 -18.69
C ILE A 287 36.77 49.62 -19.39
N GLU A 288 36.45 50.52 -20.31
CA GLU A 288 35.21 50.47 -21.10
C GLU A 288 35.12 49.16 -21.91
N GLN A 289 36.22 48.76 -22.57
CA GLN A 289 36.24 47.53 -23.37
C GLN A 289 36.19 46.26 -22.51
N ALA A 290 36.89 46.24 -21.37
CA ALA A 290 36.82 45.14 -20.41
C ALA A 290 35.41 45.01 -19.80
N SER A 291 34.76 46.13 -19.51
CA SER A 291 33.39 46.17 -18.98
C SER A 291 32.35 45.67 -19.99
N ARG A 292 32.50 46.03 -21.27
CA ARG A 292 31.61 45.57 -22.35
C ARG A 292 31.70 44.07 -22.60
N THR A 293 32.90 43.51 -22.46
CA THR A 293 33.15 42.11 -22.80
C THR A 293 32.67 41.16 -21.70
N HIS A 294 32.73 41.56 -20.42
CA HIS A 294 32.40 40.65 -19.30
C HIS A 294 31.59 41.26 -18.13
N GLY A 295 30.98 42.44 -18.24
CA GLY A 295 30.09 42.97 -17.20
C GLY A 295 30.74 43.17 -15.82
N PHE A 296 32.07 43.38 -15.78
CA PHE A 296 32.87 43.28 -14.55
C PHE A 296 33.00 44.55 -13.69
N PHE A 297 32.21 45.60 -13.95
CA PHE A 297 32.17 46.78 -13.10
C PHE A 297 30.74 47.33 -12.94
N THR A 298 29.89 46.55 -12.28
CA THR A 298 28.77 47.05 -11.45
C THR A 298 28.79 46.34 -10.11
#